data_AF-A0A1W1BG92-F1
#
_entry.id   AF-A0A1W1BG92-F1
#
_cell.length_a   1.000
_cell.length_b   1.000
_cell.length_c   1.000
_cell.angle_alpha   90.00
_cell.angle_beta   90.00
_cell.angle_gamma   90.00
#
_symmetry.space_group_name_H-M   'P 1'
#
loop_
_entity.id
_entity.type
_entity.pdbx_description
1 polymer ?
#
loop_
_entity_poly.entity_id
_entity_poly.type
_entity_poly.pdbx_seq_one_letter_code
_entity_poly.pdbx_strand_id
1 'polypeptide(L)'
;MVVVETKDIFTLNSLKKLQKLHTSLQDNIPHLNDITSLINARNTRGEGESIIVEDLFDTFPRTQEELQKIKKTALNNKMYENLLFNTALNFTTIILEPSAYEDQETGNELAGFGEDIVEENIEFLSQNCKRI
;
A
#
# COMPACT_ATOMS: atom_id res chain seq x y z
N MET A 1 -8.42 6.59 8.05
CA MET A 1 -9.47 5.59 7.76
C MET A 1 -10.78 6.30 7.49
N VAL A 2 -11.49 5.88 6.45
CA VAL A 2 -12.81 6.41 6.06
C VAL A 2 -13.79 5.24 6.03
N VAL A 3 -15.00 5.44 6.57
CA VAL A 3 -16.09 4.47 6.51
C VAL A 3 -17.18 5.02 5.61
N VAL A 4 -17.68 4.16 4.71
CA VAL A 4 -18.72 4.48 3.75
C VAL A 4 -19.95 3.64 4.07
N GLU A 5 -21.07 4.30 4.32
CA GLU A 5 -22.37 3.65 4.52
C GLU A 5 -23.15 3.56 3.20
N THR A 6 -23.80 2.41 2.98
CA THR A 6 -24.67 2.15 1.83
C THR A 6 -25.76 1.15 2.20
N LYS A 7 -26.80 1.02 1.40
CA LYS A 7 -27.83 -0.02 1.62
C LYS A 7 -27.29 -1.44 1.37
N ASP A 8 -26.48 -1.60 0.32
CA ASP A 8 -25.78 -2.85 -0.01
C ASP A 8 -24.51 -2.51 -0.78
N ILE A 9 -23.37 -2.99 -0.30
CA ILE A 9 -22.06 -2.79 -0.92
C ILE A 9 -21.95 -3.59 -2.22
N PHE A 10 -22.54 -4.78 -2.29
CA PHE A 10 -22.49 -5.67 -3.45
C PHE A 10 -23.62 -5.35 -4.43
N THR A 11 -23.64 -4.11 -4.92
CA THR A 11 -24.43 -3.70 -6.08
C THR A 11 -23.52 -3.01 -7.08
N LEU A 12 -23.83 -3.14 -8.37
CA LEU A 12 -23.03 -2.51 -9.43
C LEU A 12 -22.89 -0.99 -9.24
N ASN A 13 -23.94 -0.32 -8.75
CA ASN A 13 -23.90 1.11 -8.49
C ASN A 13 -23.02 1.46 -7.29
N SER A 14 -23.15 0.74 -6.17
CA SER A 14 -22.30 0.95 -4.99
C SER A 14 -20.83 0.72 -5.31
N LEU A 15 -20.50 -0.38 -5.99
CA LEU A 15 -19.11 -0.70 -6.35
C LEU A 15 -18.52 0.36 -7.30
N LYS A 16 -19.27 0.84 -8.30
CA LYS A 16 -18.79 1.90 -9.19
C LYS A 16 -18.49 3.20 -8.43
N LYS A 17 -19.36 3.56 -7.47
CA LYS A 17 -19.12 4.71 -6.61
C LYS A 17 -17.90 4.51 -5.72
N LEU A 18 -17.74 3.31 -5.16
CA LEU A 18 -16.60 2.95 -4.32
C LEU A 18 -15.29 2.99 -5.10
N GLN A 19 -15.27 2.46 -6.34
CA GLN A 19 -14.12 2.54 -7.23
C GLN A 19 -13.76 3.99 -7.53
N LYS A 20 -14.75 4.82 -7.90
CA LYS A 20 -14.51 6.24 -8.16
C LYS A 20 -13.98 6.97 -6.92
N LEU A 21 -14.51 6.66 -5.74
CA LEU A 21 -14.05 7.24 -4.48
C LEU A 21 -12.61 6.79 -4.17
N HIS A 22 -12.30 5.51 -4.33
CA HIS A 22 -10.96 4.97 -4.13
C HIS A 22 -9.93 5.67 -5.01
N THR A 23 -10.16 5.71 -6.33
CA THR A 23 -9.27 6.40 -7.28
C THR A 23 -9.17 7.89 -6.96
N SER A 24 -10.28 8.55 -6.63
CA SER A 24 -10.24 9.96 -6.25
C SER A 24 -9.41 10.21 -5.00
N LEU A 25 -9.47 9.33 -4.00
CA LEU A 25 -8.65 9.48 -2.79
C LEU A 25 -7.17 9.23 -3.11
N GLN A 26 -6.88 8.24 -3.93
CA GLN A 26 -5.52 7.94 -4.38
C GLN A 26 -4.88 9.12 -5.12
N ASP A 27 -5.63 9.76 -6.01
CA ASP A 27 -5.10 10.85 -6.86
C ASP A 27 -5.01 12.22 -6.15
N ASN A 28 -5.83 12.45 -5.12
CA ASN A 28 -5.95 13.77 -4.49
C ASN A 28 -5.21 13.89 -3.15
N ILE A 29 -4.71 12.79 -2.59
CA ILE A 29 -4.01 12.81 -1.31
C ILE A 29 -2.49 12.84 -1.56
N PRO A 30 -1.81 13.96 -1.26
CA PRO A 30 -0.37 14.02 -1.39
C PRO A 30 0.31 13.11 -0.36
N HIS A 31 1.47 12.57 -0.72
CA HIS A 31 2.27 11.67 0.12
C HIS A 31 1.48 10.45 0.62
N LEU A 32 0.66 9.84 -0.24
CA LEU A 32 -0.03 8.60 0.06
C LEU A 32 0.91 7.42 -0.24
N ASN A 33 1.21 6.59 0.77
CA ASN A 33 2.02 5.38 0.61
C ASN A 33 1.17 4.23 0.06
N ASP A 34 0.02 3.97 0.70
CA ASP A 34 -0.91 2.91 0.26
C ASP A 34 -2.37 3.26 0.56
N ILE A 35 -3.28 2.63 -0.18
CA ILE A 35 -4.72 2.70 0.00
C ILE A 35 -5.32 1.30 -0.10
N THR A 36 -5.90 0.82 0.98
CA THR A 36 -6.56 -0.49 1.04
C THR A 36 -8.07 -0.33 1.11
N SER A 37 -8.81 -1.03 0.26
CA SER A 37 -10.27 -1.04 0.23
C SER A 37 -10.80 -2.37 -0.31
N LEU A 38 -12.12 -2.51 -0.40
CA LEU A 38 -12.72 -3.66 -1.06
C LEU A 38 -12.29 -3.79 -2.54
N ILE A 39 -11.98 -2.67 -3.22
CA ILE A 39 -11.67 -2.64 -4.66
C ILE A 39 -10.37 -3.39 -5.00
N ASN A 40 -9.36 -3.27 -4.15
CA ASN A 40 -8.04 -3.91 -4.31
C ASN A 40 -7.81 -5.04 -3.29
N ALA A 41 -8.89 -5.59 -2.73
CA ALA A 41 -8.80 -6.68 -1.76
C ALA A 41 -8.21 -7.94 -2.42
N ARG A 42 -7.32 -8.65 -1.72
CA ARG A 42 -6.67 -9.87 -2.21
C ARG A 42 -7.32 -11.14 -1.68
N ASN A 43 -7.79 -11.98 -2.58
CA ASN A 43 -8.30 -13.30 -2.28
C ASN A 43 -7.15 -14.32 -2.17
N THR A 44 -6.69 -14.57 -0.94
CA THR A 44 -5.74 -15.65 -0.66
C THR A 44 -6.47 -16.87 -0.12
N ARG A 45 -6.33 -18.02 -0.78
CA ARG A 45 -6.92 -19.30 -0.34
C ARG A 45 -5.91 -20.44 -0.42
N GLY A 46 -6.02 -21.39 0.49
CA GLY A 46 -5.32 -22.67 0.38
C GLY A 46 -6.09 -23.64 -0.51
N GLU A 47 -5.42 -24.27 -1.45
CA GLU A 47 -5.97 -25.30 -2.33
C GLU A 47 -5.02 -26.50 -2.34
N GLY A 48 -5.36 -27.53 -1.56
CA GLY A 48 -4.49 -28.69 -1.33
C GLY A 48 -3.21 -28.31 -0.59
N GLU A 49 -2.06 -28.53 -1.23
CA GLU A 49 -0.73 -28.16 -0.72
C GLU A 49 -0.23 -26.79 -1.22
N SER A 50 -1.08 -26.06 -1.97
CA SER A 50 -0.72 -24.79 -2.60
C SER A 50 -1.50 -23.61 -2.01
N ILE A 51 -0.91 -22.41 -2.11
CA ILE A 51 -1.58 -21.15 -1.80
C ILE A 51 -1.82 -20.40 -3.10
N ILE A 52 -3.09 -20.08 -3.36
CA ILE A 52 -3.50 -19.24 -4.49
C ILE A 52 -3.72 -17.82 -3.97
N VAL A 53 -3.02 -16.86 -4.57
CA VAL A 53 -3.17 -15.42 -4.28
C VAL A 53 -3.66 -14.73 -5.55
N GLU A 54 -4.87 -14.19 -5.50
CA GLU A 54 -5.53 -13.51 -6.61
C GLU A 54 -6.20 -12.23 -6.10
N ASP A 55 -6.54 -11.31 -6.99
CA ASP A 55 -7.37 -10.16 -6.62
C ASP A 55 -8.83 -10.58 -6.48
N LEU A 56 -9.56 -9.97 -5.54
CA LEU A 56 -10.99 -10.20 -5.36
C LEU A 56 -11.78 -9.77 -6.60
N PHE A 57 -11.29 -8.73 -7.28
CA PHE A 57 -11.83 -8.18 -8.51
C PHE A 57 -10.82 -8.29 -9.65
N ASP A 58 -10.57 -9.51 -10.14
CA ASP A 58 -9.74 -9.72 -11.33
C ASP A 58 -10.29 -8.95 -12.55
N THR A 59 -11.61 -8.97 -12.74
CA THR A 59 -12.32 -8.07 -13.64
C THR A 59 -13.53 -7.47 -12.93
N PHE A 60 -13.75 -6.17 -13.11
CA PHE A 60 -14.89 -5.49 -12.49
C PHE A 60 -16.21 -6.07 -13.01
N PRO A 61 -17.15 -6.46 -12.12
CA PRO A 61 -18.36 -7.16 -12.53
C PRO A 61 -19.23 -6.26 -13.42
N ARG A 62 -19.73 -6.83 -14.52
CA ARG A 62 -20.67 -6.17 -15.44
C ARG A 62 -22.07 -6.74 -15.28
N THR A 63 -22.17 -7.98 -14.83
CA THR A 63 -23.43 -8.70 -14.63
C THR A 63 -23.70 -8.99 -13.16
N GLN A 64 -24.97 -9.25 -12.84
CA GLN A 64 -25.37 -9.64 -11.49
C GLN A 64 -24.79 -11.01 -11.11
N GLU A 65 -24.62 -11.92 -12.07
CA GLU A 65 -24.09 -13.27 -11.80
C GLU A 65 -22.62 -13.24 -11.38
N GLU A 66 -21.79 -12.45 -12.06
CA GLU A 66 -20.40 -12.21 -11.68
C GLU A 66 -20.31 -11.60 -10.28
N LEU A 67 -21.15 -10.61 -10.00
CA LEU A 67 -21.22 -9.95 -8.71
C LEU A 67 -21.56 -10.93 -7.58
N GLN A 68 -22.48 -11.88 -7.81
CA GLN A 68 -22.81 -12.91 -6.83
C GLN A 68 -21.65 -13.86 -6.57
N LYS A 69 -20.85 -14.21 -7.59
CA LYS A 69 -19.64 -15.03 -7.39
C LYS A 69 -18.63 -14.29 -6.51
N ILE A 70 -18.34 -13.02 -6.82
CA ILE A 70 -17.42 -12.19 -6.03
C ILE A 70 -17.93 -12.03 -4.60
N LYS A 71 -19.23 -11.78 -4.42
CA LYS A 71 -19.87 -11.69 -3.10
C LYS A 71 -19.66 -12.97 -2.28
N LYS A 72 -19.86 -14.15 -2.88
CA LYS A 72 -19.62 -15.44 -2.21
C LYS A 72 -18.15 -15.60 -1.82
N THR A 73 -17.23 -15.28 -2.72
CA THR A 73 -15.79 -15.35 -2.45
C THR A 73 -15.40 -14.42 -1.30
N ALA A 74 -15.89 -13.17 -1.32
CA ALA A 74 -15.65 -12.20 -0.27
C ALA A 74 -16.19 -12.67 1.09
N LEU A 75 -17.43 -13.18 1.13
CA LEU A 75 -18.05 -13.70 2.35
C LEU A 75 -17.39 -14.96 2.90
N ASN A 76 -16.76 -15.76 2.04
CA ASN A 76 -16.03 -16.95 2.47
C ASN A 76 -14.69 -16.60 3.16
N ASN A 77 -14.17 -15.39 2.93
CA ASN A 77 -12.92 -14.94 3.53
C ASN A 77 -13.19 -14.13 4.80
N LYS A 78 -12.96 -14.76 5.96
CA LYS A 78 -13.13 -14.14 7.29
C LYS A 78 -12.23 -12.92 7.51
N MET A 79 -11.13 -12.76 6.77
CA MET A 79 -10.23 -11.61 6.94
C MET A 79 -10.87 -10.30 6.48
N TYR A 80 -11.87 -10.36 5.60
CA TYR A 80 -12.58 -9.15 5.15
C TYR A 80 -13.68 -8.74 6.11
N GLU A 81 -14.28 -9.69 6.81
CA GLU A 81 -15.30 -9.44 7.81
C GLU A 81 -14.69 -8.63 8.97
N ASN A 82 -15.35 -7.52 9.33
CA ASN A 82 -14.91 -6.54 10.32
C ASN A 82 -13.73 -5.64 9.92
N LEU A 83 -13.05 -5.91 8.81
CA LEU A 83 -12.01 -5.04 8.27
C LEU A 83 -12.53 -4.17 7.12
N LEU A 84 -13.01 -4.81 6.04
CA LEU A 84 -13.42 -4.15 4.81
C LEU A 84 -14.93 -3.99 4.69
N PHE A 85 -15.70 -4.87 5.33
CA PHE A 85 -17.15 -4.79 5.43
C PHE A 85 -17.67 -5.40 6.72
N ASN A 86 -18.91 -5.06 7.08
CA ASN A 86 -19.61 -5.65 8.21
C ASN A 86 -20.53 -6.81 7.78
N THR A 87 -21.00 -7.62 8.74
CA THR A 87 -21.87 -8.78 8.46
C THR A 87 -23.18 -8.42 7.74
N ALA A 88 -23.72 -7.21 7.95
CA ALA A 88 -24.94 -6.75 7.27
C ALA A 88 -24.69 -6.17 5.87
N LEU A 89 -23.43 -6.06 5.43
CA LEU A 89 -23.02 -5.56 4.11
C LEU A 89 -23.52 -4.13 3.79
N ASN A 90 -23.67 -3.29 4.82
CA ASN A 90 -24.10 -1.90 4.69
C ASN A 90 -22.96 -0.89 5.01
N PHE A 91 -21.82 -1.34 5.52
CA PHE A 91 -20.63 -0.51 5.73
C PHE A 91 -19.42 -1.08 5.02
N THR A 92 -18.64 -0.22 4.37
CA THR A 92 -17.31 -0.56 3.85
C THR A 92 -16.25 0.44 4.30
N THR A 93 -15.03 -0.04 4.49
CA THR A 93 -13.90 0.77 4.96
C THR A 93 -12.90 1.00 3.84
N ILE A 94 -12.37 2.23 3.78
CA ILE A 94 -11.17 2.58 3.02
C ILE A 94 -10.09 2.98 4.03
N ILE A 95 -8.99 2.23 4.02
CA ILE A 95 -7.81 2.45 4.84
C ILE A 95 -6.80 3.21 3.99
N LEU A 96 -6.26 4.29 4.54
CA LEU A 96 -5.33 5.19 3.87
C LEU A 96 -4.07 5.22 4.73
N GLU A 97 -2.92 4.99 4.11
CA GLU A 97 -1.62 4.98 4.76
C GLU A 97 -0.79 6.15 4.23
N PRO A 98 -0.81 7.32 4.91
CA PRO A 98 0.02 8.45 4.52
C PRO A 98 1.49 8.20 4.87
N SER A 99 2.40 8.69 4.04
CA SER A 99 3.84 8.70 4.29
C SER A 99 4.17 9.75 5.35
N ALA A 100 4.91 9.36 6.38
CA ALA A 100 5.38 10.27 7.42
C ALA A 100 6.68 11.00 7.06
N TYR A 101 7.30 10.65 5.92
CA TYR A 101 8.58 11.18 5.46
C TYR A 101 8.47 11.60 4.00
N GLU A 102 8.89 12.83 3.71
CA GLU A 102 9.18 13.28 2.36
C GLU A 102 10.60 12.82 2.03
N ASP A 103 10.78 12.05 0.96
CA ASP A 103 12.09 11.98 0.32
C ASP A 103 12.38 13.39 -0.18
N GLN A 104 13.12 14.17 0.62
CA GLN A 104 13.74 15.36 0.10
C GLN A 104 14.60 14.88 -1.06
N GLU A 105 14.32 15.33 -2.29
CA GLU A 105 15.27 15.25 -3.38
C GLU A 105 16.59 15.69 -2.79
N THR A 106 17.53 14.76 -2.67
CA THR A 106 18.82 14.95 -2.01
C THR A 106 19.55 16.06 -2.75
N GLY A 107 19.29 17.30 -2.34
CA GLY A 107 20.16 18.43 -2.59
C GLY A 107 21.46 18.05 -1.92
N ASN A 108 22.40 17.55 -2.73
CA ASN A 108 23.62 16.86 -2.36
C ASN A 108 24.16 17.32 -0.99
N GLU A 109 23.70 16.67 0.10
CA GLU A 109 24.01 17.07 1.48
C GLU A 109 25.51 16.87 1.78
N LEU A 110 26.21 16.20 0.87
CA LEU A 110 27.64 15.97 0.84
C LEU A 110 28.44 17.04 0.08
N ALA A 111 27.79 18.01 -0.59
CA ALA A 111 28.50 19.04 -1.37
C ALA A 111 29.40 19.96 -0.51
N GLY A 112 29.16 20.02 0.81
CA GLY A 112 30.00 20.76 1.76
C GLY A 112 31.22 19.99 2.27
N PHE A 113 31.35 18.70 1.93
CA PHE A 113 32.45 17.82 2.36
C PHE A 113 33.42 17.50 1.21
N GLY A 114 33.38 18.25 0.11
CA GLY A 114 34.44 18.20 -0.89
C GLY A 114 35.71 18.78 -0.28
N GLU A 115 36.60 17.91 0.22
CA GLU A 115 37.95 18.28 0.60
C GLU A 115 38.65 18.88 -0.63
N ASP A 116 38.99 20.17 -0.56
CA ASP A 116 40.10 20.70 -1.33
C ASP A 116 41.35 19.94 -0.86
N ILE A 117 41.78 18.97 -1.67
CA ILE A 117 43.00 18.22 -1.43
C ILE A 117 44.17 19.20 -1.57
N VAL A 118 44.54 19.86 -0.48
CA VAL A 118 45.79 20.61 -0.40
C VAL A 118 46.89 19.57 -0.25
N GLU A 119 47.67 19.35 -1.32
CA GLU A 119 48.91 18.57 -1.27
C GLU A 119 49.92 19.29 -0.36
N GLU A 120 49.84 19.09 0.95
CA GLU A 120 50.96 19.35 1.84
C GLU A 120 51.81 18.07 1.96
N ASN A 121 53.02 18.14 1.40
CA ASN A 121 54.10 17.19 1.62
C ASN A 121 54.40 17.09 3.13
N ILE A 122 53.85 16.10 3.82
CA ILE A 122 54.26 15.78 5.19
C ILE A 122 55.35 14.71 5.12
N GLU A 123 56.58 15.18 5.19
CA GLU A 123 57.80 14.39 5.33
C GLU A 123 57.70 13.52 6.59
N PHE A 124 57.64 12.20 6.36
CA PHE A 124 57.43 11.16 7.36
C PHE A 124 58.53 11.21 8.43
N LEU A 125 58.18 11.63 9.65
CA LEU A 125 59.07 11.51 10.81
C LEU A 125 59.25 10.02 11.16
N SER A 126 60.22 9.41 10.48
CA SER A 126 60.88 8.17 10.88
C SER A 126 61.57 8.40 12.22
N GLN A 127 60.85 8.19 13.32
CA GLN A 127 61.48 7.84 14.59
C GLN A 127 61.01 6.47 15.05
N ASN A 128 61.92 5.52 14.85
CA ASN A 128 61.94 4.15 15.32
C ASN A 128 61.43 4.03 16.77
N CYS A 129 60.26 3.42 16.94
CA CYS A 129 59.89 2.82 18.21
C CYS A 129 60.68 1.50 18.36
N LYS A 130 61.83 1.60 19.04
CA LYS A 130 62.73 0.48 19.34
C LYS A 130 62.03 -0.50 20.29
N ARG A 131 61.82 -1.74 19.86
CA ARG A 131 61.61 -2.90 20.76
C ARG A 131 62.90 -3.13 21.56
N ILE A 132 62.77 -3.13 22.88
CA ILE A 132 63.25 -4.13 23.87
C ILE A 132 62.90 -3.58 25.25
#